data_AF-A0A1F5EN64-F1
#
_entry.id   AF-A0A1F5EN64-F1
#
_cell.length_a   1.000
_cell.length_b   1.000
_cell.length_c   1.000
_cell.angle_alpha   90.00
_cell.angle_beta   90.00
_cell.angle_gamma   90.00
#
_symmetry.space_group_name_H-M   'P 1'
#
loop_
_entity.id
_entity.type
_entity.pdbx_description
1 polymer ?
#
loop_
_entity_poly.entity_id
_entity_poly.type
_entity_poly.pdbx_seq_one_letter_code
_entity_poly.pdbx_strand_id
1 'polypeptide(L)'
;MKKLKEDQKNNSENEVVEIVLYGDKNRKKKYECVGVLLEENSKKIKIGFNAIKGIVEDYLDIDKENIITITKINTQDIKVFE
;
A
#
# COMPACT_ATOMS: atom_id res chain seq x y z
N MET A 1 13.96 -32.78 0.30
CA MET A 1 13.84 -31.38 0.79
C MET A 1 14.29 -30.44 -0.31
N LYS A 2 13.35 -29.82 -1.04
CA LYS A 2 13.68 -28.82 -2.06
C LYS A 2 13.95 -27.50 -1.33
N LYS A 3 15.21 -27.06 -1.33
CA LYS A 3 15.58 -25.67 -1.01
C LYS A 3 14.86 -24.76 -2.00
N LEU A 4 13.91 -23.96 -1.51
CA LEU A 4 13.40 -22.82 -2.27
C LEU A 4 14.55 -21.82 -2.38
N LYS A 5 14.90 -21.47 -3.61
CA LYS A 5 15.92 -20.49 -3.93
C LYS A 5 15.48 -19.16 -3.34
N GLU A 6 16.38 -18.52 -2.59
CA GLU A 6 16.29 -17.10 -2.28
C GLU A 6 16.29 -16.35 -3.61
N ASP A 7 15.10 -16.07 -4.13
CA ASP A 7 14.94 -15.10 -5.19
C ASP A 7 15.42 -13.77 -4.60
N GLN A 8 16.41 -13.19 -5.26
CA GLN A 8 16.89 -11.83 -5.08
C GLN A 8 15.70 -10.88 -5.23
N LYS A 9 14.97 -10.65 -4.13
CA LYS A 9 13.93 -9.65 -4.06
C LYS A 9 14.65 -8.31 -4.12
N ASN A 10 14.65 -7.69 -5.31
CA ASN A 10 15.08 -6.31 -5.48
C ASN A 10 14.57 -5.50 -4.28
N ASN A 11 15.48 -4.89 -3.53
CA ASN A 11 15.17 -3.96 -2.43
C ASN A 11 14.52 -2.69 -3.02
N SER A 12 13.32 -2.79 -3.58
CA SER A 12 12.47 -1.63 -3.72
C SER A 12 12.10 -1.23 -2.30
N GLU A 13 12.66 -0.12 -1.83
CA GLU A 13 12.23 0.51 -0.58
C GLU A 13 10.70 0.59 -0.57
N ASN A 14 10.09 0.25 0.56
CA ASN A 14 8.63 0.32 0.69
C ASN A 14 8.19 1.77 0.44
N GLU A 15 7.24 1.96 -0.48
CA GLU A 15 6.82 3.29 -0.92
C GLU A 15 5.63 3.78 -0.11
N VAL A 16 5.69 5.00 0.40
CA VAL A 16 4.51 5.66 0.99
C VAL A 16 3.63 6.19 -0.14
N VAL A 17 2.35 5.89 -0.09
CA VAL A 17 1.38 6.26 -1.11
C VAL A 17 0.14 6.90 -0.50
N GLU A 18 -0.38 7.92 -1.17
CA GLU A 18 -1.72 8.46 -0.98
C GLU A 18 -2.65 7.82 -1.99
N ILE A 19 -3.81 7.35 -1.53
CA ILE A 19 -4.77 6.62 -2.37
C ILE A 19 -6.16 7.22 -2.18
N VAL A 20 -6.81 7.51 -3.30
CA VAL A 20 -8.23 7.83 -3.33
C VAL A 20 -8.97 6.67 -4.00
N LEU A 21 -9.96 6.11 -3.32
CA LEU A 21 -10.72 4.95 -3.79
C LEU A 21 -12.23 5.10 -3.60
N TYR A 22 -13.01 4.37 -4.40
CA TYR A 22 -14.44 4.17 -4.16
C TYR A 22 -14.64 3.10 -3.08
N GLY A 23 -15.42 3.40 -2.04
CA GLY A 23 -15.74 2.41 -1.00
C GLY A 23 -17.11 1.78 -1.15
N ASP A 24 -17.79 1.99 -2.27
CA ASP A 24 -19.03 1.31 -2.60
C ASP A 24 -19.12 0.99 -4.10
N LYS A 25 -19.84 -0.07 -4.45
CA LYS A 25 -20.01 -0.52 -5.85
C LYS A 25 -20.68 0.53 -6.73
N ASN A 26 -21.49 1.41 -6.14
CA ASN A 26 -22.18 2.48 -6.88
C ASN A 26 -21.29 3.72 -7.07
N ARG A 27 -20.04 3.71 -6.59
CA ARG A 27 -19.06 4.78 -6.76
C ARG A 27 -19.54 6.14 -6.25
N LYS A 28 -20.38 6.15 -5.20
CA LYS A 28 -20.93 7.36 -4.60
C LYS A 28 -20.09 7.86 -3.43
N LYS A 29 -19.38 6.96 -2.74
CA LYS A 29 -18.52 7.29 -1.60
C LYS A 29 -17.06 7.13 -1.99
N LYS A 30 -16.28 8.17 -1.71
CA LYS A 30 -14.83 8.18 -1.87
C LYS A 30 -14.18 8.16 -0.50
N TYR A 31 -13.09 7.42 -0.40
CA TYR A 31 -12.22 7.39 0.75
C TYR A 31 -10.82 7.77 0.31
N GLU A 32 -10.12 8.44 1.21
CA GLU A 32 -8.74 8.85 1.03
C GLU A 32 -7.95 8.26 2.19
N CYS A 33 -6.82 7.63 1.87
CA CYS A 33 -5.93 7.08 2.88
C CYS A 33 -4.47 7.20 2.45
N VAL A 34 -3.59 7.26 3.45
CA VAL A 34 -2.15 7.20 3.27
C VAL A 34 -1.65 5.91 3.93
N GLY A 35 -0.79 5.19 3.23
CA GLY A 35 -0.20 3.96 3.74
C GLY A 35 1.05 3.56 2.97
N VAL A 36 1.56 2.37 3.27
CA VAL A 36 2.78 1.83 2.67
C VAL A 36 2.41 0.78 1.63
N LEU A 37 2.88 0.92 0.40
CA LEU A 37 2.70 -0.09 -0.65
C LEU A 37 3.60 -1.30 -0.36
N LEU A 38 2.98 -2.43 -0.02
CA LEU A 38 3.69 -3.66 0.33
C LEU A 38 3.83 -4.59 -0.88
N GLU A 39 2.76 -4.71 -1.66
CA GLU A 39 2.69 -5.59 -2.83
C GLU A 39 1.76 -4.99 -3.88
N GLU A 40 2.11 -5.16 -5.14
CA GLU A 40 1.31 -4.76 -6.29
C GLU A 40 1.30 -5.89 -7.33
N ASN A 41 0.11 -6.25 -7.80
CA ASN A 41 -0.05 -7.14 -8.94
C ASN A 41 -1.00 -6.53 -9.98
N SER A 42 -1.37 -7.28 -11.01
CA SER A 42 -2.21 -6.77 -12.10
C SER A 42 -3.63 -6.37 -11.68
N LYS A 43 -4.15 -6.88 -10.55
CA LYS A 43 -5.54 -6.66 -10.10
C LYS A 43 -5.65 -5.96 -8.77
N LYS A 44 -4.69 -6.14 -7.87
CA LYS A 44 -4.75 -5.68 -6.49
C LYS A 44 -3.47 -4.99 -6.06
N ILE A 45 -3.60 -4.13 -5.07
CA ILE A 45 -2.50 -3.63 -4.25
C ILE A 45 -2.75 -3.96 -2.78
N LYS A 46 -1.68 -4.13 -2.02
CA LYS A 46 -1.72 -4.33 -0.57
C LYS A 46 -1.07 -3.15 0.12
N ILE A 47 -1.83 -2.48 0.98
CA ILE A 47 -1.40 -1.27 1.69
C ILE A 47 -1.32 -1.55 3.18
N GLY A 48 -0.15 -1.37 3.78
CA GLY A 48 0.08 -1.45 5.21
C GLY A 48 -0.17 -0.11 5.91
N PHE A 49 -0.78 -0.16 7.09
CA PHE A 49 -1.04 1.02 7.93
C PHE A 49 -0.34 0.96 9.29
N ASN A 50 -0.04 -0.24 9.78
CA ASN A 50 0.57 -0.43 11.09
C ASN A 50 1.59 -1.57 11.05
N ALA A 51 2.71 -1.38 11.73
CA ALA A 51 3.73 -2.41 11.90
C ALA A 51 4.29 -2.42 13.32
N ILE A 52 4.38 -3.60 13.93
CA ILE A 52 4.93 -3.81 15.26
C ILE A 52 6.19 -4.64 15.11
N LYS A 53 7.33 -4.10 15.59
CA LYS A 53 8.64 -4.79 15.54
C LYS A 53 9.04 -5.23 14.12
N GLY A 54 8.69 -4.44 13.10
CA GLY A 54 9.00 -4.72 11.70
C GLY A 54 8.06 -5.73 11.02
N ILE A 55 7.01 -6.19 11.70
CA ILE A 55 5.96 -7.05 11.13
C ILE A 55 4.73 -6.18 10.89
N VAL A 56 4.16 -6.24 9.69
CA VAL A 56 2.91 -5.54 9.37
C VAL A 56 1.76 -6.25 10.08
N GLU A 57 1.04 -5.52 10.91
CA GLU A 57 -0.11 -6.03 11.68
C GLU A 57 -1.43 -5.67 11.00
N ASP A 58 -1.55 -4.44 10.49
CA ASP A 58 -2.77 -3.96 9.84
C ASP A 58 -2.48 -3.58 8.38
N TYR A 59 -3.23 -4.19 7.47
CA TYR A 59 -3.17 -3.93 6.03
C TYR A 59 -4.54 -4.03 5.37
N LEU A 60 -4.65 -3.50 4.16
CA LEU A 60 -5.84 -3.59 3.33
C LEU A 60 -5.47 -4.01 1.91
N ASP A 61 -6.15 -5.03 1.40
CA ASP A 61 -6.09 -5.43 -0.01
C ASP A 61 -7.12 -4.63 -0.80
N ILE A 62 -6.66 -3.84 -1.78
CA ILE A 62 -7.51 -2.97 -2.61
C ILE A 62 -7.52 -3.49 -4.04
N ASP A 63 -8.72 -3.71 -4.60
CA ASP A 63 -8.86 -3.95 -6.04
C ASP A 63 -8.59 -2.66 -6.82
N LYS A 64 -7.67 -2.74 -7.80
CA LYS A 64 -7.26 -1.59 -8.61
C LYS A 64 -8.41 -0.93 -9.37
N GLU A 65 -9.47 -1.68 -9.68
CA GLU A 65 -10.67 -1.13 -10.33
C GLU A 65 -11.43 -0.11 -9.46
N ASN A 66 -11.19 -0.13 -8.14
CA ASN A 66 -11.78 0.80 -7.20
C ASN A 66 -10.90 2.02 -6.92
N ILE A 67 -9.65 2.02 -7.38
CA ILE A 67 -8.70 3.12 -7.21
C ILE A 67 -9.01 4.22 -8.22
N ILE A 68 -9.14 5.45 -7.73
CA ILE A 68 -9.29 6.66 -8.54
C ILE A 68 -7.91 7.22 -8.83
N THR A 69 -7.10 7.40 -7.79
CA THR A 69 -5.73 7.90 -7.87
C THR A 69 -4.85 7.18 -6.85
N ILE A 70 -3.59 7.00 -7.22
CA ILE A 70 -2.52 6.59 -6.32
C ILE A 70 -1.32 7.49 -6.60
N THR A 71 -0.80 8.14 -5.57
CA THR A 71 0.30 9.09 -5.68
C THR A 71 1.39 8.67 -4.71
N LYS A 72 2.62 8.47 -5.22
CA LYS A 72 3.77 8.23 -4.35
C LYS A 72 4.10 9.52 -3.60
N ILE A 73 4.18 9.42 -2.29
CA ILE A 73 4.57 10.52 -1.41
C ILE A 73 6.08 10.45 -1.22
N ASN A 74 6.77 11.57 -1.43
CA ASN A 74 8.14 11.70 -0.99
C ASN A 74 8.12 11.86 0.54
N THR A 75 8.78 10.95 1.26
CA THR A 75 8.78 10.93 2.73
C THR A 75 9.38 12.19 3.33
N GLN A 76 10.22 12.92 2.59
CA GLN A 76 10.79 14.21 3.00
C GLN A 76 9.74 15.32 3.10
N ASP A 77 8.58 15.18 2.45
CA ASP A 77 7.50 16.16 2.46
C ASP A 77 6.52 15.95 3.64
N ILE A 78 6.67 14.86 4.40
CA ILE A 78 5.80 14.53 5.54
C ILE A 78 6.18 15.40 6.74
N LYS A 79 5.24 16.25 7.17
CA LYS A 79 5.40 17.07 8.36
C LYS A 79 5.00 16.29 9.61
N VAL A 80 5.91 16.19 10.57
CA VAL A 80 5.63 15.67 11.92
C VAL A 80 5.23 16.86 12.79
N PHE A 81 4.05 16.77 13.41
CA PHE A 81 3.60 17.75 14.40
C PHE A 81 3.84 17.15 15.79
N GLU A 82 4.66 17.82 16.60
CA GLU A 82 4.91 17.49 18.02
C GLU A 82 3.84 18.14 18.92
#